data_AF-A0A2V8H2R7-F1
#
_entry.id   AF-A0A2V8H2R7-F1
#
_cell.length_a   1.000
_cell.length_b   1.000
_cell.length_c   1.000
_cell.angle_alpha   90.00
_cell.angle_beta   90.00
_cell.angle_gamma   90.00
#
_symmetry.space_group_name_H-M   'P 1'
#
loop_
_entity.id
_entity.type
_entity.pdbx_description
1 polymer ?
#
loop_
_entity_poly.entity_id
_entity_poly.type
_entity_poly.pdbx_seq_one_letter_code
_entity_poly.pdbx_strand_id
1 'polypeptide(L)'
;HNIGIGFDKPMPDLGRGKILGDAAEKAGKKDPEAETLKGAFKTPTMRSVTEHPPYFHDGRAQKLEDVVDLLLKGGIKNPNLDEKLKPRKIKPEERSQLLAFLKSLTPEQKPFEKPQVP
;
A
#
# COMPACT_ATOMS: atom_id res chain seq x y z
N HIS A 1 2.64 6.98 3.57
CA HIS A 1 1.34 6.78 4.23
C HIS A 1 1.37 5.49 5.02
N ASN A 2 0.89 5.49 6.26
CA ASN A 2 0.72 4.30 7.07
C ASN A 2 -0.75 3.89 6.98
N ILE A 3 -1.03 2.69 6.46
CA ILE A 3 -2.38 2.12 6.34
C ILE A 3 -2.63 0.97 7.34
N GLY A 4 -1.66 0.74 8.24
CA GLY A 4 -1.68 -0.29 9.29
C GLY A 4 -1.36 -1.70 8.84
N ILE A 5 -1.09 -1.90 7.56
CA ILE A 5 -0.56 -3.15 7.04
C ILE A 5 0.81 -3.39 7.69
N GLY A 6 1.02 -4.59 8.23
CA GLY A 6 2.24 -5.05 8.89
C GLY A 6 2.27 -4.79 10.40
N PHE A 7 1.42 -3.89 10.92
CA PHE A 7 1.43 -3.47 12.33
C PHE A 7 0.69 -4.41 13.28
N ASP A 8 -0.05 -5.37 12.72
CA ASP A 8 -0.74 -6.44 13.42
C ASP A 8 0.16 -7.61 13.83
N LYS A 9 1.45 -7.57 13.47
CA LYS A 9 2.44 -8.64 13.72
C LYS A 9 3.28 -8.37 14.98
N PRO A 10 3.80 -9.41 15.68
CA PRO A 10 4.65 -9.23 16.86
C PRO A 10 5.91 -8.39 16.61
N MET A 11 6.48 -8.52 15.40
CA MET A 11 7.58 -7.71 14.92
C MET A 11 7.13 -6.98 13.66
N PRO A 12 6.56 -5.77 13.79
CA PRO A 12 6.02 -5.04 12.66
C PRO A 12 7.12 -4.45 11.79
N ASP A 13 6.89 -4.40 10.48
CA ASP A 13 7.76 -3.66 9.58
C ASP A 13 7.52 -2.16 9.76
N LEU A 14 8.53 -1.46 10.29
CA LEU A 14 8.47 -0.03 10.56
C LEU A 14 8.60 0.82 9.29
N GLY A 15 8.83 0.22 8.12
CA GLY A 15 8.86 0.89 6.83
C GLY A 15 9.83 2.08 6.82
N ARG A 16 9.35 3.24 6.36
CA ARG A 16 10.16 4.45 6.25
C ARG A 16 10.76 4.91 7.58
N GLY A 17 10.06 4.71 8.71
CA GLY A 17 10.57 5.09 10.03
C GLY A 17 11.90 4.42 10.38
N LYS A 18 12.05 3.12 10.07
CA LYS A 18 13.33 2.40 10.28
C LYS A 18 14.44 2.95 9.39
N ILE A 19 14.15 3.19 8.11
CA ILE A 19 15.15 3.70 7.16
C ILE A 19 15.69 5.07 7.60
N LEU A 20 14.82 5.96 8.08
CA LEU A 20 15.22 7.26 8.61
C LEU A 20 15.99 7.13 9.92
N GLY A 21 15.53 6.28 10.85
CA GLY A 21 16.23 6.01 12.11
C GLY A 21 17.64 5.48 11.89
N ASP A 22 17.79 4.44 11.06
CA ASP A 22 19.08 3.83 10.71
C ASP A 22 20.03 4.85 10.05
N ALA A 23 19.49 5.74 9.21
CA ALA A 23 20.27 6.80 8.56
C ALA A 23 20.72 7.89 9.56
N ALA A 24 19.84 8.30 10.47
CA ALA A 24 20.12 9.30 11.49
C ALA A 24 21.17 8.81 12.48
N GLU A 25 21.06 7.55 12.93
CA GLU A 25 22.02 6.90 13.83
C GLU A 25 23.42 6.87 13.22
N LYS A 26 23.53 6.46 11.95
CA LYS A 26 24.81 6.48 11.21
C LYS A 26 25.41 7.89 11.10
N ALA A 27 24.56 8.91 11.08
CA ALA A 27 24.99 10.32 11.06
C ALA A 27 25.25 10.91 12.45
N GLY A 28 25.13 10.13 13.54
CA GLY A 28 25.29 10.59 14.92
C GLY A 28 24.20 11.56 15.38
N LYS A 29 23.00 11.50 14.77
CA LYS A 29 21.88 12.41 15.02
C LYS A 29 20.60 11.62 15.30
N LYS A 30 19.57 12.35 15.75
CA LYS A 30 18.19 11.84 15.81
C LYS A 30 17.37 12.46 14.70
N ASP A 31 16.49 11.68 14.10
CA ASP A 31 15.50 12.16 13.14
C ASP A 31 14.10 12.07 13.79
N PRO A 32 13.45 13.21 14.07
CA PRO A 32 12.11 13.20 14.67
C PRO A 32 11.05 12.59 13.74
N GLU A 33 11.26 12.58 12.42
CA GLU A 33 10.35 11.95 11.46
C GLU A 33 10.44 10.42 11.50
N ALA A 34 11.53 9.85 12.00
CA ALA A 34 11.67 8.40 12.14
C ALA A 34 10.58 7.81 13.04
N GLU A 35 10.16 8.54 14.08
CA GLU A 35 9.09 8.13 14.98
C GLU A 35 7.70 8.30 14.36
N THR A 36 7.44 9.40 13.68
CA THR A 36 6.11 9.69 13.10
C THR A 36 5.83 8.86 11.84
N LEU A 37 6.88 8.45 11.11
CA LEU A 37 6.78 7.67 9.88
C LEU A 37 6.95 6.15 10.09
N LYS A 38 6.88 5.66 11.34
CA LYS A 38 6.78 4.22 11.60
C LYS A 38 5.55 3.64 10.89
N GLY A 39 5.79 2.60 10.11
CA GLY A 39 4.79 1.94 9.27
C GLY A 39 4.34 2.72 8.05
N ALA A 40 4.99 3.84 7.74
CA ALA A 40 4.72 4.56 6.52
C ALA A 40 5.42 3.87 5.34
N PHE A 41 4.63 3.58 4.30
CA PHE A 41 5.12 3.08 3.03
C PHE A 41 4.86 4.10 1.92
N LYS A 42 5.59 3.92 0.82
CA LYS A 42 5.36 4.66 -0.43
C LYS A 42 3.99 4.25 -0.99
N THR A 43 3.20 5.23 -1.42
CA THR A 43 1.97 4.96 -2.15
C THR A 43 2.31 4.33 -3.51
N PRO A 44 1.81 3.12 -3.81
CA PRO A 44 2.07 2.46 -5.08
C PRO A 44 1.35 3.17 -6.24
N THR A 45 1.83 2.94 -7.46
CA THR A 45 1.10 3.34 -8.67
C THR A 45 -0.09 2.40 -8.91
N MET A 46 -1.16 2.90 -9.51
CA MET A 46 -2.38 2.12 -9.76
C MET A 46 -2.50 1.61 -11.21
N ARG A 47 -1.55 1.89 -12.08
CA ARG A 47 -1.52 1.37 -13.46
C ARG A 47 -1.34 -0.14 -13.43
N SER A 48 -2.12 -0.87 -14.23
CA SER A 48 -2.12 -2.35 -14.25
C SER A 48 -2.38 -3.00 -12.88
N VAL A 49 -3.10 -2.33 -11.97
CA VAL A 49 -3.29 -2.85 -10.60
C VAL A 49 -3.98 -4.22 -10.58
N THR A 50 -4.77 -4.58 -11.60
CA THR A 50 -5.42 -5.90 -11.66
C THR A 50 -4.45 -7.05 -11.95
N GLU A 51 -3.24 -6.77 -12.43
CA GLU A 51 -2.30 -7.79 -12.95
C GLU A 51 -1.26 -8.22 -11.92
N HIS A 52 -1.24 -7.60 -10.74
CA HIS A 52 -0.21 -7.80 -9.72
C HIS A 52 -0.76 -8.23 -8.34
N PRO A 53 -1.61 -9.27 -8.25
CA PRO A 53 -1.83 -9.93 -6.98
C PRO A 53 -0.58 -10.73 -6.54
N PRO A 54 -0.35 -10.94 -5.24
CA PRO A 54 -1.12 -10.40 -4.12
C PRO A 54 -0.78 -8.93 -3.79
N TYR A 55 -1.70 -8.26 -3.11
CA TYR A 55 -1.68 -6.83 -2.83
C TYR A 55 -1.09 -6.46 -1.45
N PHE A 56 -0.74 -5.17 -1.34
CA PHE A 56 0.00 -4.56 -0.23
C PHE A 56 1.46 -5.04 -0.12
N HIS A 57 2.25 -4.35 0.69
CA HIS A 57 3.69 -4.65 0.83
C HIS A 57 3.96 -6.01 1.50
N ASP A 58 2.98 -6.58 2.19
CA ASP A 58 3.11 -7.90 2.82
C ASP A 58 2.29 -9.00 2.14
N GLY A 59 1.68 -8.70 0.97
CA GLY A 59 0.99 -9.68 0.13
C GLY A 59 -0.26 -10.31 0.76
N ARG A 60 -0.88 -9.70 1.78
CA ARG A 60 -1.99 -10.34 2.52
C ARG A 60 -3.31 -10.44 1.75
N ALA A 61 -3.55 -9.56 0.79
CA ALA A 61 -4.81 -9.51 0.06
C ALA A 61 -4.67 -10.14 -1.32
N GLN A 62 -5.48 -11.15 -1.62
CA GLN A 62 -5.43 -11.85 -2.90
C GLN A 62 -6.28 -11.18 -3.98
N LYS A 63 -7.31 -10.43 -3.57
CA LYS A 63 -8.28 -9.80 -4.48
C LYS A 63 -8.28 -8.29 -4.31
N LEU A 64 -8.51 -7.59 -5.42
CA LEU A 64 -8.58 -6.13 -5.43
C LEU A 64 -9.79 -5.61 -4.62
N GLU A 65 -10.85 -6.41 -4.59
CA GLU A 65 -12.03 -6.19 -3.76
C GLU A 65 -11.69 -6.11 -2.27
N ASP A 66 -10.82 -7.00 -1.78
CA ASP A 66 -10.39 -7.01 -0.38
C ASP A 66 -9.57 -5.76 -0.03
N VAL A 67 -8.78 -5.27 -1.00
CA VAL A 67 -8.02 -4.02 -0.87
C VAL A 67 -8.96 -2.84 -0.70
N VAL A 68 -9.97 -2.73 -1.58
CA VAL A 68 -10.97 -1.66 -1.53
C VAL A 68 -11.73 -1.70 -0.20
N ASP A 69 -12.17 -2.88 0.24
CA ASP A 69 -12.91 -3.02 1.48
C ASP A 69 -12.07 -2.68 2.71
N LEU A 70 -10.78 -3.02 2.73
CA LEU A 70 -9.86 -2.65 3.81
C LEU A 70 -9.66 -1.13 3.87
N LEU A 71 -9.48 -0.47 2.73
CA LEU A 71 -9.31 0.98 2.68
C LEU A 71 -10.61 1.72 3.06
N LEU A 72 -11.77 1.23 2.64
CA LEU A 72 -13.08 1.77 3.05
C LEU A 72 -13.34 1.62 4.55
N LYS A 73 -12.76 0.59 5.20
CA LYS A 73 -12.79 0.45 6.66
C LYS A 73 -11.85 1.40 7.39
N GLY A 74 -11.06 2.20 6.68
CA GLY A 74 -10.08 3.13 7.26
C GLY A 74 -8.72 2.48 7.57
N GLY A 75 -8.38 1.37 6.91
CA GLY A 75 -7.14 0.65 7.19
C GLY A 75 -7.16 -0.11 8.52
N ILE A 76 -5.97 -0.41 9.06
CA ILE A 76 -5.81 -1.14 10.33
C ILE A 76 -5.26 -0.19 11.40
N LYS A 77 -6.00 -0.06 12.51
CA LYS A 77 -5.63 0.86 13.58
C LYS A 77 -4.24 0.56 14.15
N ASN A 78 -3.42 1.59 14.26
CA ASN A 78 -2.13 1.58 14.92
C ASN A 78 -1.75 3.01 15.36
N PRO A 79 -0.74 3.21 16.23
CA PRO A 79 -0.38 4.52 16.76
C PRO A 79 0.01 5.56 15.72
N ASN A 80 0.50 5.14 14.54
CA ASN A 80 1.00 5.99 13.48
C ASN A 80 0.10 5.96 12.22
N LEU A 81 -1.15 5.48 12.35
CA LEU A 81 -2.09 5.40 11.23
C LEU A 81 -2.32 6.78 10.62
N ASP A 82 -2.35 6.84 9.29
CA ASP A 82 -2.59 8.09 8.57
C ASP A 82 -3.97 8.69 8.89
N GLU A 83 -4.00 9.96 9.30
CA GLU A 83 -5.23 10.67 9.69
C GLU A 83 -6.26 10.79 8.54
N LYS A 84 -5.80 10.65 7.28
CA LYS A 84 -6.68 10.68 6.10
C LYS A 84 -7.46 9.38 5.94
N LEU A 85 -7.05 8.28 6.58
CA LEU A 85 -7.75 7.00 6.53
C LEU A 85 -8.91 6.98 7.52
N LYS A 86 -10.04 7.49 7.05
CA LYS A 86 -11.30 7.48 7.80
C LYS A 86 -12.24 6.44 7.20
N PRO A 87 -12.92 5.62 8.03
CA PRO A 87 -13.92 4.69 7.53
C PRO A 87 -14.98 5.43 6.72
N ARG A 88 -15.31 4.91 5.54
CA ARG A 88 -16.30 5.49 4.64
C ARG A 88 -17.28 4.43 4.19
N LYS A 89 -18.57 4.70 4.44
CA LYS A 89 -19.67 3.90 3.88
C LYS A 89 -19.99 4.44 2.50
N ILE A 90 -20.02 3.55 1.51
CA ILE A 90 -20.45 3.84 0.14
C ILE A 90 -21.54 2.84 -0.25
N LYS A 91 -22.36 3.19 -1.23
CA LYS A 91 -23.39 2.30 -1.74
C LYS A 91 -22.77 1.16 -2.56
N PRO A 92 -23.46 0.02 -2.72
CA PRO A 92 -22.98 -1.08 -3.55
C PRO A 92 -22.65 -0.65 -4.99
N GLU A 93 -23.42 0.28 -5.55
CA GLU A 93 -23.23 0.80 -6.91
C GLU A 93 -21.93 1.62 -7.01
N GLU A 94 -21.66 2.48 -6.01
CA GLU A 94 -20.42 3.26 -5.93
C GLU A 94 -19.19 2.35 -5.80
N ARG A 95 -19.31 1.26 -5.02
CA ARG A 95 -18.25 0.26 -4.91
C ARG A 95 -17.98 -0.43 -6.24
N SER A 96 -19.03 -0.79 -6.97
CA SER A 96 -18.91 -1.41 -8.30
C SER A 96 -18.25 -0.45 -9.30
N GLN A 97 -18.64 0.82 -9.29
CA GLN A 97 -18.03 1.85 -10.14
C GLN A 97 -16.55 2.08 -9.82
N LEU A 98 -16.18 2.10 -8.53
CA LEU A 98 -14.79 2.20 -8.10
C LEU A 98 -13.96 1.01 -8.62
N LEU A 99 -14.47 -0.22 -8.47
CA LEU A 99 -13.79 -1.41 -8.98
C LEU A 99 -13.68 -1.39 -10.51
N ALA A 100 -14.71 -0.95 -11.22
CA ALA A 100 -14.68 -0.80 -12.67
C ALA A 100 -13.61 0.22 -13.10
N PHE A 101 -13.54 1.37 -12.42
CA PHE A 101 -12.49 2.37 -12.65
C PHE A 101 -11.09 1.78 -12.43
N LEU A 102 -10.85 1.08 -11.32
CA LEU A 102 -9.56 0.45 -11.07
C LEU A 102 -9.19 -0.59 -12.14
N LYS A 103 -10.17 -1.36 -12.62
CA LYS A 103 -9.99 -2.32 -13.71
C LYS A 103 -9.66 -1.65 -15.04
N SER A 104 -10.16 -0.44 -15.28
CA SER A 104 -9.81 0.33 -16.50
C SER A 104 -8.40 0.92 -16.50
N LEU A 105 -7.66 0.86 -15.38
CA LEU A 105 -6.27 1.34 -15.31
C LEU A 105 -5.26 0.36 -15.91
N THR A 106 -5.73 -0.78 -16.41
CA THR A 106 -4.94 -1.79 -17.09
C THR A 106 -5.01 -1.55 -18.60
N PRO A 107 -3.90 -1.11 -19.24
CA PRO A 107 -3.87 -0.92 -20.68
C PRO A 107 -3.94 -2.26 -21.41
N GLU A 108 -4.30 -2.21 -22.70
CA GLU A 108 -4.18 -3.37 -23.58
C GLU A 108 -2.72 -3.83 -23.65
N GLN A 109 -2.48 -5.12 -23.39
CA GLN A 109 -1.16 -5.71 -23.50
C GLN A 109 -0.82 -5.94 -24.97
N LYS A 110 0.25 -5.31 -25.43
CA LYS A 110 0.83 -5.64 -26.74
C LYS A 110 1.68 -6.90 -26.60
N PRO A 111 1.55 -7.88 -27.51
CA PRO A 111 2.44 -9.04 -27.53
C PRO A 111 3.90 -8.60 -27.55
N PHE A 112 4.70 -9.16 -26.66
CA PHE A 112 6.15 -9.01 -26.70
C PHE A 112 6.75 -10.21 -27.45
N GLU A 113 7.33 -9.94 -28.61
CA GLU A 113 8.11 -10.96 -29.33
C GLU A 113 9.48 -11.10 -28.66
N LYS A 114 9.79 -12.30 -28.19
CA LYS A 114 11.09 -12.57 -27.55
C LYS A 114 12.20 -12.41 -28.59
N PRO A 115 13.27 -11.63 -28.29
CA PRO A 115 14.39 -11.52 -29.19
C PRO A 115 15.11 -12.88 -29.31
N GLN A 116 15.63 -13.18 -30.49
CA GLN A 116 16.59 -14.27 -30.64
C GLN A 116 17.94 -13.79 -30.09
N VAL A 117 18.45 -14.50 -29.07
CA VAL A 117 19.80 -14.25 -28.56
C VAL A 117 20.82 -14.94 -29.48
N PRO A 118 21.99 -14.32 -29.73
CA PRO A 118 23.08 -14.94 -30.51
C PRO A 118 23.56 -16.28 -29.94
#